data_AF-A0A4Q9Y766-F1
#
_entry.id   AF-A0A4Q9Y766-F1
#
_cell.length_a   1.000
_cell.length_b   1.000
_cell.length_c   1.000
_cell.angle_alpha   90.00
_cell.angle_beta   90.00
_cell.angle_gamma   90.00
#
_symmetry.space_group_name_H-M   'P 1'
#
loop_
_entity.id
_entity.type
_entity.pdbx_description
1 polymer ?
#
loop_
_entity_poly.entity_id
_entity_poly.type
_entity_poly.pdbx_seq_one_letter_code
_entity_poly.pdbx_strand_id
1 'polypeptide(L)'
;MAIILRRTVMISNLVLILLTIVFNGGWLFTRTGSLLPTSLFLLPFAIGSLIATKRQTSHAERAIQRGPVDVDFALLGYVVLMLIGCHMSAFQNHWLQLGWLLIGCIGSSWLLFMVQPVMVTIRQWHVLMVGYLWYLYYWPLVWLFDSTTHPLRYVGILPLALVLAVVDYVGYQWLTRRPHIYQRRLLISVTVICIGVLGSFSSYQASKIAPHQQTKSESSVATSTTKQATARSTKHLAKHSTVSPTRQRQQLLSAWQKIIDRQTVKVGIAMYSPRTKQTVTYTKDTDGSGYYVASTVKASILTELLHQRDQGNLTFTPGEQTLAESMIRNSDNDAATGLLSNGLGSYGALNNLYQNLKMTHTTANLSSWSMTKTTPADQVRLLRTIYYPSDYLTKRSKHYIQNLMGTVSHEQSWGVSKSAPNYQLKNGWMDLSDNGLGWQVNSIGHVYDQHRDPQGYVIAVYTNQDATMSQGVDLVESLAAVTHQIMAP
;
A
#
# COMPACT_ATOMS: atom_id res chain seq x y z
N MET A 1 2.12 -5.89 -7.12
CA MET A 1 2.37 -4.67 -6.29
C MET A 1 3.26 -3.67 -7.01
N ALA A 2 4.40 -4.09 -7.59
CA ALA A 2 5.28 -3.21 -8.36
C ALA A 2 4.57 -2.47 -9.52
N ILE A 3 3.68 -3.13 -10.27
CA ILE A 3 2.95 -2.52 -11.40
C ILE A 3 1.90 -1.49 -10.95
N ILE A 4 1.19 -1.77 -9.84
CA ILE A 4 0.17 -0.85 -9.29
C ILE A 4 0.85 0.33 -8.61
N LEU A 5 1.86 0.11 -7.77
CA LEU A 5 2.67 1.17 -7.17
C LEU A 5 3.33 2.05 -8.25
N ARG A 6 3.81 1.44 -9.34
CA ARG A 6 4.34 2.12 -10.52
C ARG A 6 3.28 2.94 -11.24
N ARG A 7 2.08 2.39 -11.49
CA ARG A 7 0.97 3.15 -12.10
C ARG A 7 0.53 4.30 -11.21
N THR A 8 0.44 4.11 -9.89
CA THR A 8 0.11 5.18 -8.94
C THR A 8 1.18 6.25 -8.90
N VAL A 9 2.46 5.88 -8.83
CA VAL A 9 3.58 6.83 -8.93
C VAL A 9 3.55 7.57 -10.27
N MET A 10 3.26 6.89 -11.38
CA MET A 10 3.13 7.54 -12.68
C MET A 10 1.96 8.52 -12.74
N ILE A 11 0.77 8.13 -12.28
CA ILE A 11 -0.41 8.99 -12.28
C ILE A 11 -0.20 10.18 -11.35
N SER A 12 0.33 9.97 -10.13
CA SER A 12 0.61 11.05 -9.18
C SER A 12 1.63 12.05 -9.72
N ASN A 13 2.70 11.60 -10.38
CA ASN A 13 3.67 12.51 -10.98
C ASN A 13 3.11 13.24 -12.22
N LEU A 14 2.26 12.59 -13.03
CA LEU A 14 1.56 13.26 -14.14
C LEU A 14 0.60 14.34 -13.64
N VAL A 15 -0.15 14.05 -12.57
CA VAL A 15 -1.02 15.03 -11.90
C VAL A 15 -0.20 16.17 -11.31
N LEU A 16 0.93 15.88 -10.66
CA LEU A 16 1.82 16.90 -10.11
C LEU A 16 2.37 17.83 -11.21
N ILE A 17 2.79 17.29 -12.35
CA ILE A 17 3.23 18.08 -13.51
C ILE A 17 2.09 18.97 -14.01
N LEU A 18 0.90 18.40 -14.21
CA LEU A 18 -0.27 19.13 -14.70
C LEU A 18 -0.65 20.28 -13.75
N LEU A 19 -0.79 19.99 -12.46
CA LEU A 19 -1.14 21.00 -11.45
C LEU A 19 -0.07 22.10 -11.37
N THR A 20 1.21 21.72 -11.42
CA THR A 20 2.30 22.70 -11.38
C THR A 20 2.25 23.64 -12.58
N ILE A 21 1.93 23.16 -13.78
CA ILE A 21 1.79 24.01 -14.98
C ILE A 21 0.52 24.88 -14.87
N VAL A 22 -0.62 24.30 -14.47
CA VAL A 22 -1.91 25.01 -14.36
C VAL A 22 -1.85 26.14 -13.32
N PHE A 23 -1.31 25.86 -12.13
CA PHE A 23 -1.19 26.87 -11.06
C PHE A 23 -0.25 28.01 -11.42
N ASN A 24 0.71 27.78 -12.32
CA ASN A 24 1.65 28.80 -12.80
C ASN A 24 1.24 29.41 -14.14
N GLY A 25 0.04 29.10 -14.65
CA GLY A 25 -0.48 29.66 -15.89
C GLY A 25 -0.49 31.19 -15.88
N GLY A 26 -0.92 31.82 -14.78
CA GLY A 26 -0.89 33.27 -14.64
C GLY A 26 0.51 33.87 -14.83
N TRP A 27 1.55 33.24 -14.25
CA TRP A 27 2.93 33.66 -14.44
C TRP A 27 3.39 33.48 -15.89
N LEU A 28 3.11 32.32 -16.50
CA LEU A 28 3.48 32.01 -17.88
C LEU A 28 2.95 33.01 -18.91
N PHE A 29 1.78 33.60 -18.65
CA PHE A 29 1.13 34.55 -19.57
C PHE A 29 1.34 36.03 -19.16
N THR A 30 2.05 36.30 -18.07
CA THR A 30 2.45 37.68 -17.70
C THR A 30 3.78 38.07 -18.33
N ARG A 31 3.93 39.36 -18.68
CA ARG A 31 5.17 39.90 -19.28
C ARG A 31 6.16 40.46 -18.25
N THR A 32 5.84 40.46 -16.95
CA THR A 32 6.67 41.10 -15.92
C THR A 32 6.87 40.20 -14.71
N GLY A 33 8.13 39.99 -14.35
CA GLY A 33 8.59 39.15 -13.25
C GLY A 33 9.97 38.57 -13.57
N SER A 34 10.94 38.68 -12.65
CA SER A 34 12.30 38.18 -12.91
C SER A 34 12.54 36.75 -12.44
N LEU A 35 11.72 36.23 -11.53
CA LEU A 35 11.99 34.98 -10.81
C LEU A 35 11.02 33.87 -11.17
N LEU A 36 11.58 32.68 -11.39
CA LEU A 36 10.85 31.45 -11.65
C LEU A 36 10.04 31.05 -10.40
N PRO A 37 8.73 30.81 -10.51
CA PRO A 37 7.91 30.34 -9.40
C PRO A 37 8.48 29.08 -8.77
N THR A 38 8.59 29.07 -7.43
CA THR A 38 9.24 27.97 -6.71
C THR A 38 8.53 26.62 -6.88
N SER A 39 7.23 26.62 -7.15
CA SER A 39 6.48 25.41 -7.46
C SER A 39 6.92 24.74 -8.78
N LEU A 40 7.45 25.49 -9.76
CA LEU A 40 7.95 24.90 -11.01
C LEU A 40 9.17 24.00 -10.78
N PHE A 41 9.86 24.15 -9.65
CA PHE A 41 10.94 23.25 -9.24
C PHE A 41 10.48 21.84 -8.89
N LEU A 42 9.17 21.57 -8.81
CA LEU A 42 8.63 20.22 -8.65
C LEU A 42 8.66 19.41 -9.96
N LEU A 43 8.75 20.08 -11.12
CA LEU A 43 8.79 19.44 -12.44
C LEU A 43 10.00 18.49 -12.61
N PRO A 44 11.24 18.89 -12.26
CA PRO A 44 12.40 17.98 -12.30
C PRO A 44 12.20 16.67 -11.55
N PHE A 45 11.67 16.74 -10.33
CA PHE A 45 11.45 15.55 -9.50
C PHE A 45 10.36 14.66 -10.10
N ALA A 46 9.27 15.25 -10.59
CA ALA A 46 8.17 14.51 -11.17
C ALA A 46 8.53 13.82 -12.50
N ILE A 47 9.27 14.52 -13.38
CA ILE A 47 9.71 14.00 -14.68
C ILE A 47 10.78 12.91 -14.50
N GLY A 48 11.76 13.15 -13.63
CA GLY A 48 12.78 12.15 -13.31
C GLY A 48 12.16 10.88 -12.71
N SER A 49 11.18 11.03 -11.83
CA SER A 49 10.43 9.91 -11.25
C SER A 49 9.68 9.09 -12.31
N LEU A 50 9.02 9.76 -13.29
CA LEU A 50 8.31 9.09 -14.40
C LEU A 50 9.24 8.27 -15.29
N ILE A 51 10.41 8.81 -15.62
CA ILE A 51 11.37 8.13 -16.49
C ILE A 51 11.98 6.92 -15.76
N ALA A 52 12.33 7.08 -14.48
CA ALA A 52 12.81 5.99 -13.64
C ALA A 52 11.75 4.88 -13.47
N THR A 53 10.46 5.23 -13.45
CA THR A 53 9.38 4.25 -13.41
C THR A 53 9.07 3.63 -14.77
N LYS A 54 9.55 4.12 -15.93
CA LYS A 54 9.12 3.62 -17.25
C LYS A 54 9.77 2.31 -17.72
N ARG A 55 10.77 1.74 -17.04
CA ARG A 55 11.37 0.44 -17.45
C ARG A 55 11.37 -0.66 -16.38
N GLN A 56 10.60 -1.70 -16.68
CA GLN A 56 10.93 -3.10 -16.41
C GLN A 56 10.55 -3.80 -17.71
N THR A 57 11.52 -4.02 -18.60
CA THR A 57 11.28 -4.74 -19.85
C THR A 57 11.60 -6.20 -19.66
N SER A 58 10.79 -7.02 -20.32
CA SER A 58 10.91 -8.47 -20.41
C SER A 58 12.33 -8.89 -20.81
N HIS A 59 12.68 -10.13 -20.50
CA HIS A 59 13.98 -10.75 -20.84
C HIS A 59 14.40 -10.62 -22.32
N ALA A 60 13.50 -10.21 -23.24
CA ALA A 60 13.75 -10.02 -24.67
C ALA A 60 14.54 -8.75 -25.04
N GLU A 61 14.63 -7.72 -24.18
CA GLU A 61 15.41 -6.49 -24.50
C GLU A 61 16.91 -6.57 -24.12
N ARG A 62 17.40 -7.72 -23.66
CA ARG A 62 18.84 -7.94 -23.39
C ARG A 62 19.73 -7.97 -24.64
N ALA A 63 19.16 -7.81 -25.84
CA ALA A 63 19.85 -8.01 -27.12
C ALA A 63 20.56 -6.77 -27.70
N ILE A 64 20.51 -5.59 -27.05
CA ILE A 64 21.34 -4.45 -27.45
C ILE A 64 22.29 -4.12 -26.29
N GLN A 65 23.48 -4.72 -26.29
CA GLN A 65 24.58 -4.30 -25.41
C GLN A 65 25.07 -2.92 -25.89
N ARG A 66 24.76 -1.86 -25.16
CA ARG A 66 25.28 -0.50 -25.42
C ARG A 66 26.72 -0.40 -24.93
N GLY A 67 27.58 0.22 -25.72
CA GLY A 67 29.03 0.23 -25.50
C GLY A 67 29.50 1.38 -24.60
N PRO A 68 30.76 1.37 -24.13
CA PRO A 68 31.34 2.45 -23.33
C PRO A 68 31.23 3.83 -23.99
N VAL A 69 31.33 3.87 -25.32
CA VAL A 69 31.22 5.08 -26.15
C VAL A 69 29.88 5.80 -25.94
N ASP A 70 28.77 5.06 -25.79
CA ASP A 70 27.44 5.65 -25.59
C ASP A 70 27.33 6.39 -24.24
N VAL A 71 28.08 5.92 -23.23
CA VAL A 71 28.14 6.53 -21.89
C VAL A 71 29.00 7.77 -21.91
N ASP A 72 30.15 7.72 -22.59
CA ASP A 72 31.06 8.86 -22.73
C ASP A 72 30.40 10.01 -23.49
N PHE A 73 29.63 9.71 -24.55
CA PHE A 73 28.81 10.70 -25.26
C PHE A 73 27.73 11.32 -24.37
N ALA A 74 27.07 10.52 -23.52
CA ALA A 74 26.07 11.01 -22.58
C ALA A 74 26.70 11.92 -21.50
N LEU A 75 27.88 11.57 -20.99
CA LEU A 75 28.64 12.38 -20.04
C LEU A 75 29.16 13.68 -20.67
N LEU A 76 29.61 13.65 -21.92
CA LEU A 76 30.02 14.85 -22.66
C LEU A 76 28.83 15.79 -22.92
N GLY A 77 27.69 15.25 -23.36
CA GLY A 77 26.46 16.03 -23.52
C GLY A 77 25.98 16.66 -22.22
N TYR A 78 26.20 15.98 -21.09
CA TYR A 78 25.88 16.47 -19.76
C TYR A 78 26.75 17.66 -19.32
N VAL A 79 28.07 17.58 -19.56
CA VAL A 79 28.99 18.71 -19.31
C VAL A 79 28.62 19.91 -20.17
N VAL A 80 28.29 19.70 -21.44
CA VAL A 80 27.84 20.76 -22.36
C VAL A 80 26.55 21.42 -21.88
N LEU A 81 25.54 20.65 -21.47
CA LEU A 81 24.28 21.18 -20.93
C LEU A 81 24.50 21.98 -19.64
N MET A 82 25.41 21.54 -18.76
CA MET A 82 25.77 22.26 -17.54
C MET A 82 26.42 23.62 -17.86
N LEU A 83 27.35 23.65 -18.82
CA LEU A 83 28.03 24.87 -19.26
C LEU A 83 27.06 25.86 -19.93
N ILE A 84 26.11 25.37 -20.73
CA ILE A 84 25.05 26.20 -21.33
C ILE A 84 24.15 26.79 -20.22
N GLY A 85 23.77 26.01 -19.21
CA GLY A 85 22.98 26.50 -18.07
C GLY A 85 23.65 27.63 -17.27
N CYS A 86 24.99 27.63 -17.20
CA CYS A 86 25.78 28.67 -16.53
C CYS A 86 25.73 30.04 -17.22
N HIS A 87 25.37 30.12 -18.50
CA HIS A 87 25.38 31.38 -19.26
C HIS A 87 23.99 31.96 -19.54
N MET A 88 22.92 31.22 -19.26
CA MET A 88 21.60 31.47 -19.84
C MET A 88 20.55 32.02 -18.87
N SER A 89 20.92 32.34 -17.63
CA SER A 89 20.03 32.91 -16.61
C SER A 89 19.48 34.32 -16.89
N ALA A 90 19.71 34.85 -18.09
CA ALA A 90 19.36 36.20 -18.50
C ALA A 90 18.04 36.26 -19.31
N PHE A 91 17.38 35.13 -19.54
CA PHE A 91 16.12 35.12 -20.29
C PHE A 91 15.01 35.82 -19.53
N GLN A 92 14.45 36.90 -20.08
CA GLN A 92 13.25 37.56 -19.53
C GLN A 92 11.95 36.85 -19.94
N ASN A 93 12.02 35.89 -20.85
CA ASN A 93 10.85 35.16 -21.34
C ASN A 93 10.58 33.93 -20.46
N HIS A 94 9.44 33.94 -19.77
CA HIS A 94 8.98 32.88 -18.87
C HIS A 94 8.86 31.50 -19.54
N TRP A 95 8.47 31.44 -20.82
CA TRP A 95 8.40 30.18 -21.58
C TRP A 95 9.78 29.61 -21.90
N LEU A 96 10.76 30.48 -22.19
CA LEU A 96 12.14 30.05 -22.37
C LEU A 96 12.74 29.55 -21.05
N GLN A 97 12.47 30.22 -19.94
CA GLN A 97 12.89 29.75 -18.61
C GLN A 97 12.30 28.37 -18.28
N LEU A 98 11.01 28.15 -18.54
CA LEU A 98 10.36 26.85 -18.35
C LEU A 98 10.93 25.79 -19.31
N GLY A 99 11.11 26.11 -20.59
CA GLY A 99 11.66 25.19 -21.58
C GLY A 99 13.06 24.70 -21.20
N TRP A 100 13.92 25.60 -20.69
CA TRP A 100 15.26 25.24 -20.24
C TRP A 100 15.27 24.41 -18.96
N LEU A 101 14.39 24.72 -18.00
CA LEU A 101 14.20 23.87 -16.83
C LEU A 101 13.87 22.44 -17.27
N LEU A 102 12.92 22.27 -18.21
CA LEU A 102 12.52 20.97 -18.74
C LEU A 102 13.66 20.25 -19.48
N ILE A 103 14.47 20.96 -20.27
CA ILE A 103 15.65 20.38 -20.95
C ILE A 103 16.66 19.83 -19.95
N GLY A 104 16.97 20.58 -18.87
CA GLY A 104 17.84 20.10 -17.80
C GLY A 104 17.32 18.82 -17.12
N CYS A 105 16.00 18.73 -16.92
CA CYS A 105 15.33 17.56 -16.34
C CYS A 105 15.36 16.34 -17.26
N ILE A 106 15.19 16.55 -18.56
CA ILE A 106 15.23 15.48 -19.55
C ILE A 106 16.67 14.97 -19.70
N GLY A 107 17.66 15.86 -19.72
CA GLY A 107 19.08 15.51 -19.78
C GLY A 107 19.56 14.67 -18.60
N SER A 108 19.13 15.01 -17.37
CA SER A 108 19.49 14.23 -16.16
C SER A 108 18.89 12.82 -16.18
N SER A 109 17.65 12.71 -16.65
CA SER A 109 16.92 11.45 -16.76
C SER A 109 17.47 10.57 -17.88
N TRP A 110 17.95 11.18 -18.97
CA TRP A 110 18.61 10.52 -20.09
C TRP A 110 19.95 9.89 -19.68
N LEU A 111 20.75 10.56 -18.85
CA LEU A 111 22.00 10.02 -18.33
C LEU A 111 21.76 8.76 -17.48
N LEU A 112 20.80 8.80 -16.55
CA LEU A 112 20.42 7.60 -15.77
C LEU A 112 19.97 6.44 -16.66
N PHE A 113 19.18 6.74 -17.68
CA PHE A 113 18.71 5.75 -18.64
C PHE A 113 19.86 5.10 -19.43
N MET A 114 20.90 5.87 -19.77
CA MET A 114 22.07 5.36 -20.50
C MET A 114 23.02 4.54 -19.64
N VAL A 115 23.11 4.82 -18.34
CA VAL A 115 24.05 4.15 -17.41
C VAL A 115 23.48 2.85 -16.81
N GLN A 116 22.15 2.72 -16.69
CA GLN A 116 21.50 1.53 -16.12
C GLN A 116 21.86 0.16 -16.71
N PRO A 117 22.12 -0.02 -18.02
CA PRO A 117 22.49 -1.32 -18.58
C PRO A 117 23.98 -1.67 -18.43
N VAL A 118 24.82 -0.76 -17.91
CA VAL A 118 26.27 -0.95 -17.81
C VAL A 118 26.61 -1.70 -16.51
N MET A 119 27.44 -2.75 -16.61
CA MET A 119 27.96 -3.45 -15.44
C MET A 119 28.98 -2.56 -14.73
N VAL A 120 28.55 -1.91 -13.64
CA VAL A 120 29.40 -1.03 -12.83
C VAL A 120 29.70 -1.66 -11.48
N THR A 121 30.89 -1.38 -10.96
CA THR A 121 31.25 -1.75 -9.58
C THR A 121 30.39 -0.96 -8.57
N ILE A 122 30.27 -1.47 -7.34
CA ILE A 122 29.55 -0.79 -6.25
C ILE A 122 30.07 0.65 -6.03
N ARG A 123 31.39 0.84 -6.15
CA ARG A 123 32.02 2.16 -6.01
C ARG A 123 31.61 3.11 -7.13
N GLN A 124 31.60 2.63 -8.38
CA GLN A 124 31.14 3.41 -9.53
C GLN A 124 29.66 3.75 -9.43
N TRP A 125 28.83 2.82 -8.94
CA TRP A 125 27.40 3.06 -8.69
C TRP A 125 27.15 4.21 -7.71
N HIS A 126 27.91 4.26 -6.60
CA HIS A 126 27.80 5.35 -5.62
C HIS A 126 28.16 6.71 -6.24
N VAL A 127 29.23 6.78 -7.03
CA VAL A 127 29.67 8.01 -7.71
C VAL A 127 28.61 8.48 -8.72
N LEU A 128 28.04 7.56 -9.49
CA LEU A 128 27.00 7.86 -10.49
C LEU A 128 25.72 8.39 -9.85
N MET A 129 25.27 7.78 -8.75
CA MET A 129 24.05 8.24 -8.05
C MET A 129 24.21 9.61 -7.39
N VAL A 130 25.36 9.87 -6.76
CA VAL A 130 25.66 11.19 -6.19
C VAL A 130 25.77 12.24 -7.31
N GLY A 131 26.43 11.92 -8.42
CA GLY A 131 26.53 12.82 -9.58
C GLY A 131 25.19 13.14 -10.23
N TYR A 132 24.27 12.18 -10.26
CA TYR A 132 22.90 12.39 -10.72
C TYR A 132 22.13 13.34 -9.79
N LEU A 133 22.10 13.05 -8.48
CA LEU A 133 21.39 13.89 -7.50
C LEU A 133 21.97 15.30 -7.48
N TRP A 134 23.29 15.43 -7.61
CA TRP A 134 23.98 16.71 -7.66
C TRP A 134 23.43 17.62 -8.76
N TYR A 135 23.26 17.08 -9.96
CA TYR A 135 22.73 17.83 -11.09
C TYR A 135 21.22 18.06 -11.00
N LEU A 136 20.47 17.11 -10.42
CA LEU A 136 19.05 17.30 -10.12
C LEU A 136 18.83 18.51 -9.19
N TYR A 137 19.68 18.69 -8.18
CA TYR A 137 19.65 19.83 -7.27
C TYR A 137 20.24 21.11 -7.89
N TYR A 138 21.23 20.98 -8.77
CA TYR A 138 21.88 22.10 -9.44
C TYR A 138 20.88 22.95 -10.24
N TRP A 139 20.00 22.32 -11.05
CA TRP A 139 19.10 23.07 -11.93
C TRP A 139 18.14 24.00 -11.18
N PRO A 140 17.38 23.55 -10.16
CA PRO A 140 16.56 24.45 -9.36
C PRO A 140 17.36 25.57 -8.69
N LEU A 141 18.55 25.28 -8.18
CA LEU A 141 19.38 26.24 -7.45
C LEU A 141 19.93 27.35 -8.36
N VAL A 142 20.27 27.05 -9.62
CA VAL A 142 20.69 28.06 -10.61
C VAL A 142 19.62 29.14 -10.83
N TRP A 143 18.35 28.77 -10.74
CA TRP A 143 17.22 29.67 -10.97
C TRP A 143 16.64 30.29 -9.69
N LEU A 144 16.98 29.74 -8.52
CA LEU A 144 16.53 30.26 -7.23
C LEU A 144 17.24 31.57 -6.83
N PHE A 145 18.51 31.72 -7.23
CA PHE A 145 19.31 32.91 -6.95
C PHE A 145 19.38 33.77 -8.21
N ASP A 146 18.97 35.04 -8.17
CA ASP A 146 19.05 35.94 -9.33
C ASP A 146 20.51 36.25 -9.70
N SER A 147 20.78 36.31 -11.00
CA SER A 147 22.08 36.69 -11.57
C SER A 147 22.44 38.13 -11.28
N THR A 148 21.41 38.99 -11.17
CA THR A 148 21.56 40.43 -10.96
C THR A 148 22.01 40.76 -9.54
N THR A 149 21.60 39.96 -8.54
CA THR A 149 21.94 40.17 -7.12
C THR A 149 23.14 39.33 -6.68
N HIS A 150 23.45 38.23 -7.36
CA HIS A 150 24.53 37.30 -6.99
C HIS A 150 25.38 36.85 -8.20
N PRO A 151 26.28 37.70 -8.71
CA PRO A 151 27.07 37.40 -9.91
C PRO A 151 28.02 36.19 -9.77
N LEU A 152 28.41 35.83 -8.54
CA LEU A 152 29.25 34.66 -8.24
C LEU A 152 28.44 33.44 -7.74
N ARG A 153 27.11 33.45 -7.89
CA ARG A 153 26.25 32.38 -7.35
C ARG A 153 26.65 30.98 -7.79
N TYR A 154 27.22 30.80 -8.98
CA TYR A 154 27.64 29.49 -9.48
C TYR A 154 28.76 28.85 -8.63
N VAL A 155 29.63 29.68 -8.05
CA VAL A 155 30.70 29.24 -7.14
C VAL A 155 30.13 28.69 -5.82
N GLY A 156 28.98 29.19 -5.38
CA GLY A 156 28.27 28.69 -4.19
C GLY A 156 27.25 27.58 -4.49
N ILE A 157 26.61 27.61 -5.67
CA ILE A 157 25.55 26.67 -6.04
C ILE A 157 26.10 25.27 -6.32
N LEU A 158 27.24 25.16 -7.03
CA LEU A 158 27.85 23.86 -7.31
C LEU A 158 28.20 23.09 -6.02
N PRO A 159 28.92 23.66 -5.03
CA PRO A 159 29.18 22.96 -3.78
C PRO A 159 27.93 22.76 -2.93
N LEU A 160 26.99 23.71 -2.90
CA LEU A 160 25.72 23.56 -2.18
C LEU A 160 24.89 22.39 -2.73
N ALA A 161 24.75 22.30 -4.05
CA ALA A 161 24.07 21.18 -4.69
C ALA A 161 24.77 19.86 -4.36
N LEU A 162 26.11 19.85 -4.28
CA LEU A 162 26.88 18.63 -4.02
C LEU A 162 26.65 18.16 -2.58
N VAL A 163 26.65 19.09 -1.63
CA VAL A 163 26.32 18.80 -0.23
C VAL A 163 24.92 18.21 -0.11
N LEU A 164 23.92 18.83 -0.76
CA LEU A 164 22.54 18.30 -0.75
C LEU A 164 22.46 16.89 -1.35
N ALA A 165 23.14 16.65 -2.47
CA ALA A 165 23.18 15.34 -3.11
C ALA A 165 23.84 14.26 -2.24
N VAL A 166 24.95 14.58 -1.58
CA VAL A 166 25.63 13.64 -0.67
C VAL A 166 24.77 13.36 0.55
N VAL A 167 24.17 14.39 1.16
CA VAL A 167 23.29 14.24 2.32
C VAL A 167 22.07 13.39 1.98
N ASP A 168 21.42 13.67 0.86
CA ASP A 168 20.26 12.92 0.38
C ASP A 168 20.63 11.47 0.07
N TYR A 169 21.76 11.23 -0.61
CA TYR A 169 22.22 9.88 -0.94
C TYR A 169 22.62 9.06 0.30
N VAL A 170 23.36 9.66 1.23
CA VAL A 170 23.75 9.02 2.50
C VAL A 170 22.51 8.79 3.37
N GLY A 171 21.58 9.74 3.38
CA GLY A 171 20.27 9.61 4.03
C GLY A 171 19.46 8.46 3.44
N TYR A 172 19.38 8.35 2.11
CA TYR A 172 18.75 7.24 1.40
C TYR A 172 19.40 5.91 1.76
N GLN A 173 20.73 5.81 1.71
CA GLN A 173 21.48 4.60 2.10
C GLN A 173 21.25 4.22 3.57
N TRP A 174 21.23 5.21 4.46
CA TRP A 174 20.96 4.99 5.89
C TRP A 174 19.52 4.55 6.15
N LEU A 175 18.56 5.15 5.46
CA LEU A 175 17.13 4.82 5.55
C LEU A 175 16.86 3.42 4.96
N THR A 176 17.43 3.09 3.80
CA THR A 176 17.27 1.77 3.15
C THR A 176 17.93 0.64 3.93
N ARG A 177 18.98 0.91 4.71
CA ARG A 177 19.56 -0.05 5.67
C ARG A 177 18.66 -0.31 6.89
N ARG A 178 17.59 0.47 7.09
CA ARG A 178 16.60 0.30 8.17
C ARG A 178 15.17 0.31 7.60
N PRO A 179 14.71 -0.80 7.00
CA PRO A 179 13.53 -0.84 6.12
C PRO A 179 12.22 -0.36 6.77
N HIS A 180 12.05 -0.53 8.09
CA HIS A 180 10.86 -0.03 8.81
C HIS A 180 10.81 1.50 8.98
N ILE A 181 11.95 2.20 8.86
CA ILE A 181 12.05 3.66 8.93
C ILE A 181 11.91 4.27 7.52
N TYR A 182 12.35 3.54 6.49
CA TYR A 182 12.37 3.96 5.09
C TYR A 182 10.99 4.39 4.56
N GLN A 183 9.94 3.57 4.74
CA GLN A 183 8.60 3.89 4.23
C GLN A 183 7.93 5.06 4.96
N ARG A 184 8.09 5.14 6.29
CA ARG A 184 7.56 6.26 7.10
C ARG A 184 8.32 7.57 6.84
N ARG A 185 9.64 7.52 6.64
CA ARG A 185 10.46 8.73 6.44
C ARG A 185 10.61 9.18 4.99
N LEU A 186 10.41 8.34 3.98
CA LEU A 186 10.29 8.79 2.59
C LEU A 186 9.04 9.67 2.43
N LEU A 187 7.92 9.27 3.05
CA LEU A 187 6.71 10.10 3.15
C LEU A 187 6.98 11.38 3.93
N ILE A 188 7.67 11.33 5.07
CA ILE A 188 8.01 12.55 5.84
C ILE A 188 8.99 13.45 5.09
N SER A 189 10.01 12.94 4.41
CA SER A 189 10.96 13.75 3.62
C SER A 189 10.30 14.36 2.40
N VAL A 190 9.46 13.63 1.68
CA VAL A 190 8.64 14.18 0.58
C VAL A 190 7.64 15.21 1.13
N THR A 191 7.01 14.95 2.27
CA THR A 191 6.12 15.89 2.95
C THR A 191 6.87 17.12 3.49
N VAL A 192 8.10 16.99 3.99
CA VAL A 192 8.93 18.10 4.48
C VAL A 192 9.50 18.92 3.32
N ILE A 193 9.86 18.30 2.20
CA ILE A 193 10.21 19.00 0.95
C ILE A 193 8.97 19.72 0.40
N CYS A 194 7.81 19.07 0.35
CA CYS A 194 6.55 19.71 -0.04
C CYS A 194 6.16 20.84 0.92
N ILE A 195 6.30 20.67 2.24
CA ILE A 195 6.00 21.70 3.25
C ILE A 195 7.05 22.82 3.23
N GLY A 196 8.33 22.53 2.94
CA GLY A 196 9.36 23.55 2.79
C GLY A 196 9.18 24.38 1.52
N VAL A 197 8.80 23.73 0.41
CA VAL A 197 8.49 24.37 -0.87
C VAL A 197 7.16 25.14 -0.82
N LEU A 198 6.12 24.60 -0.17
CA LEU A 198 4.83 25.28 0.06
C LEU A 198 4.89 26.33 1.17
N GLY A 199 5.73 26.14 2.19
CA GLY A 199 5.96 27.11 3.26
C GLY A 199 6.70 28.36 2.76
N SER A 200 7.62 28.17 1.82
CA SER A 200 8.28 29.29 1.12
C SER A 200 7.31 30.06 0.21
N PHE A 201 6.28 29.38 -0.32
CA PHE A 201 5.18 30.00 -1.08
C PHE A 201 4.28 30.88 -0.19
N SER A 202 4.07 30.50 1.07
CA SER A 202 3.34 31.31 2.06
C SER A 202 4.09 32.60 2.40
N SER A 203 5.41 32.54 2.62
CA SER A 203 6.22 33.73 2.92
C SER A 203 6.37 34.69 1.72
N TYR A 204 6.40 34.16 0.49
CA TYR A 204 6.43 34.95 -0.74
C TYR A 204 5.09 35.65 -1.02
N GLN A 205 3.96 35.01 -0.73
CA GLN A 205 2.64 35.63 -0.87
C GLN A 205 2.34 36.61 0.28
N ALA A 206 2.78 36.30 1.50
CA ALA A 206 2.60 37.16 2.67
C ALA A 206 3.34 38.51 2.53
N SER A 207 4.49 38.53 1.84
CA SER A 207 5.24 39.78 1.60
C SER A 207 4.64 40.68 0.52
N LYS A 208 3.72 40.17 -0.31
CA LYS A 208 3.01 40.95 -1.34
C LYS A 208 1.59 41.38 -0.97
N ILE A 209 1.02 40.88 0.13
CA ILE A 209 -0.35 41.19 0.57
C ILE A 209 -0.38 42.25 1.70
N ALA A 210 0.74 42.81 2.13
CA ALA A 210 0.75 43.83 3.18
C ALA A 210 0.70 45.28 2.63
N PRO A 211 -0.45 45.99 2.72
CA PRO A 211 -0.48 47.43 2.90
C PRO A 211 -0.49 47.82 4.39
N HIS A 212 0.22 48.91 4.68
CA HIS A 212 0.24 49.65 5.94
C HIS A 212 -1.16 50.00 6.49
N GLN A 213 -1.40 49.81 7.79
CA GLN A 213 -1.77 50.85 8.80
C GLN A 213 -2.48 50.29 10.04
N GLN A 214 -1.86 50.53 11.20
CA GLN A 214 -2.39 51.08 12.46
C GLN A 214 -3.82 50.78 13.01
N THR A 215 -3.78 50.39 14.29
CA THR A 215 -4.58 50.84 15.48
C THR A 215 -5.78 50.05 16.04
N LYS A 216 -5.69 49.89 17.39
CA LYS A 216 -6.69 49.69 18.47
C LYS A 216 -7.36 48.30 18.56
N SER A 217 -6.98 47.48 19.54
CA SER A 217 -7.47 47.46 20.94
C SER A 217 -8.99 47.42 21.05
N GLU A 218 -9.55 46.27 21.44
CA GLU A 218 -10.17 46.10 22.75
C GLU A 218 -10.67 44.66 23.00
N SER A 219 -10.73 44.35 24.30
CA SER A 219 -11.03 43.08 24.93
C SER A 219 -12.55 42.91 25.14
N SER A 220 -13.08 41.68 25.13
CA SER A 220 -14.05 41.23 26.16
C SER A 220 -14.53 39.77 25.96
N VAL A 221 -14.06 38.95 26.91
CA VAL A 221 -14.74 37.87 27.64
C VAL A 221 -16.27 37.86 27.54
N ALA A 222 -16.87 36.68 27.29
CA ALA A 222 -17.97 36.14 28.13
C ALA A 222 -18.22 34.64 27.87
N THR A 223 -18.18 33.89 28.97
CA THR A 223 -18.58 32.49 29.13
C THR A 223 -20.10 32.39 29.28
N SER A 224 -20.71 31.32 28.76
CA SER A 224 -21.95 30.77 29.35
C SER A 224 -22.03 29.27 29.18
N THR A 225 -21.94 28.58 30.32
CA THR A 225 -22.21 27.15 30.51
C THR A 225 -23.70 26.94 30.76
N THR A 226 -24.33 25.90 30.21
CA THR A 226 -25.46 25.23 30.89
C THR A 226 -25.46 23.73 30.61
N LYS A 227 -25.67 22.95 31.67
CA LYS A 227 -25.70 21.48 31.79
C LYS A 227 -27.09 20.89 31.49
N GLN A 228 -27.13 19.54 31.54
CA GLN A 228 -28.26 18.60 31.78
C GLN A 228 -28.88 17.97 30.52
N ALA A 229 -29.27 16.69 30.50
CA ALA A 229 -29.17 15.60 31.46
C ALA A 229 -29.35 14.25 30.74
N THR A 230 -28.74 13.22 31.31
CA THR A 230 -28.96 11.78 31.07
C THR A 230 -30.38 11.34 31.42
N ALA A 231 -30.95 10.43 30.61
CA ALA A 231 -31.93 9.45 31.08
C ALA A 231 -31.80 8.12 30.33
N ARG A 232 -31.58 7.07 31.13
CA ARG A 232 -31.39 5.65 30.81
C ARG A 232 -32.76 4.99 30.86
N SER A 233 -33.14 4.23 29.83
CA SER A 233 -34.29 3.31 29.89
C SER A 233 -33.81 1.89 29.60
N THR A 234 -34.05 1.01 30.55
CA THR A 234 -33.68 -0.41 30.55
C THR A 234 -34.93 -1.28 30.42
N LYS A 235 -34.73 -2.41 29.73
CA LYS A 235 -35.46 -3.70 29.83
C LYS A 235 -36.84 -3.79 29.18
N HIS A 236 -36.83 -4.25 27.93
CA HIS A 236 -37.86 -5.16 27.41
C HIS A 236 -37.20 -6.53 27.19
N LEU A 237 -37.57 -7.53 27.98
CA LEU A 237 -37.15 -8.92 27.79
C LEU A 237 -37.87 -9.44 26.54
N ALA A 238 -37.15 -9.54 25.41
CA ALA A 238 -37.67 -10.17 24.20
C ALA A 238 -37.61 -11.69 24.34
N LYS A 239 -38.74 -12.36 24.06
CA LYS A 239 -38.82 -13.79 23.75
C LYS A 239 -37.67 -14.16 22.81
N HIS A 240 -36.76 -15.03 23.25
CA HIS A 240 -35.75 -15.61 22.36
C HIS A 240 -36.47 -16.44 21.28
N SER A 241 -36.62 -15.86 20.10
CA SER A 241 -36.98 -16.56 18.87
C SER A 241 -36.00 -17.72 18.69
N THR A 242 -36.48 -18.95 18.85
CA THR A 242 -35.69 -20.14 18.55
C THR A 242 -35.47 -20.19 17.03
N VAL A 243 -34.30 -19.75 16.58
CA VAL A 243 -33.86 -19.88 15.18
C VAL A 243 -33.94 -21.35 14.79
N SER A 244 -34.79 -21.70 13.81
CA SER A 244 -34.84 -23.05 13.25
C SER A 244 -33.59 -23.30 12.40
N PRO A 245 -32.67 -24.21 12.81
CA PRO A 245 -31.42 -24.44 12.08
C PRO A 245 -31.65 -24.85 10.62
N THR A 246 -32.62 -25.74 10.39
CA THR A 246 -33.00 -26.22 9.04
C THR A 246 -33.49 -25.08 8.16
N ARG A 247 -34.33 -24.19 8.69
CA ARG A 247 -34.83 -23.03 7.94
C ARG A 247 -33.71 -22.06 7.60
N GLN A 248 -32.84 -21.75 8.56
CA GLN A 248 -31.69 -20.87 8.35
C GLN A 248 -30.75 -21.44 7.28
N ARG A 249 -30.42 -22.74 7.37
CA ARG A 249 -29.62 -23.44 6.34
C ARG A 249 -30.26 -23.31 4.95
N GLN A 250 -31.56 -23.53 4.84
CA GLN A 250 -32.26 -23.42 3.55
C GLN A 250 -32.21 -21.99 2.99
N GLN A 251 -32.42 -20.98 3.84
CA GLN A 251 -32.34 -19.57 3.44
C GLN A 251 -30.96 -19.21 2.91
N LEU A 252 -29.91 -19.65 3.59
CA LEU A 252 -28.52 -19.43 3.16
C LEU A 252 -28.23 -20.09 1.81
N LEU A 253 -28.55 -21.37 1.66
CA LEU A 253 -28.35 -22.09 0.40
C LEU A 253 -29.11 -21.43 -0.75
N SER A 254 -30.38 -21.07 -0.54
CA SER A 254 -31.18 -20.40 -1.57
C SER A 254 -30.65 -19.00 -1.92
N ALA A 255 -30.12 -18.23 -0.96
CA ALA A 255 -29.54 -16.92 -1.21
C ALA A 255 -28.21 -17.02 -1.97
N TRP A 256 -27.32 -17.92 -1.55
CA TRP A 256 -26.03 -18.14 -2.19
C TRP A 256 -26.18 -18.70 -3.59
N GLN A 257 -27.08 -19.66 -3.79
CA GLN A 257 -27.39 -20.23 -5.10
C GLN A 257 -27.76 -19.16 -6.13
N LYS A 258 -28.64 -18.21 -5.76
CA LYS A 258 -29.06 -17.11 -6.64
C LYS A 258 -27.91 -16.22 -7.12
N ILE A 259 -26.85 -16.09 -6.32
CA ILE A 259 -25.67 -15.28 -6.65
C ILE A 259 -24.66 -16.12 -7.42
N ILE A 260 -24.31 -17.29 -6.90
CA ILE A 260 -23.20 -18.14 -7.37
C ILE A 260 -23.51 -18.79 -8.72
N ASP A 261 -24.72 -19.30 -8.94
CA ASP A 261 -25.04 -20.05 -10.16
C ASP A 261 -24.94 -19.17 -11.42
N ARG A 262 -25.13 -17.85 -11.26
CA ARG A 262 -25.06 -16.85 -12.33
C ARG A 262 -23.64 -16.43 -12.70
N GLN A 263 -22.64 -16.75 -11.89
CA GLN A 263 -21.25 -16.35 -12.14
C GLN A 263 -20.62 -17.26 -13.19
N THR A 264 -19.79 -16.71 -14.07
CA THR A 264 -18.96 -17.53 -14.98
C THR A 264 -17.67 -18.01 -14.32
N VAL A 265 -17.32 -17.41 -13.18
CA VAL A 265 -16.09 -17.65 -12.41
C VAL A 265 -16.33 -18.70 -11.32
N LYS A 266 -15.26 -19.20 -10.71
CA LYS A 266 -15.39 -20.12 -9.58
C LYS A 266 -15.73 -19.34 -8.33
N VAL A 267 -16.68 -19.84 -7.56
CA VAL A 267 -17.11 -19.19 -6.32
C VAL A 267 -17.44 -20.21 -5.27
N GLY A 268 -16.87 -20.04 -4.09
CA GLY A 268 -17.11 -20.91 -2.95
C GLY A 268 -17.36 -20.10 -1.70
N ILE A 269 -18.35 -20.53 -0.92
CA ILE A 269 -18.66 -19.98 0.39
C ILE A 269 -18.88 -21.11 1.39
N ALA A 270 -18.40 -20.92 2.61
CA ALA A 270 -18.80 -21.72 3.75
C ALA A 270 -18.97 -20.82 4.98
N MET A 271 -19.89 -21.20 5.87
CA MET A 271 -19.95 -20.62 7.22
C MET A 271 -20.17 -21.70 8.27
N TYR A 272 -19.80 -21.38 9.50
CA TYR A 272 -20.18 -22.14 10.68
C TYR A 272 -20.81 -21.23 11.74
N SER A 273 -21.92 -21.69 12.31
CA SER A 273 -22.58 -21.05 13.45
C SER A 273 -22.45 -21.90 14.72
N PRO A 274 -21.89 -21.36 15.82
CA PRO A 274 -21.82 -22.05 17.11
C PRO A 274 -23.21 -22.24 17.74
N ARG A 275 -24.18 -21.37 17.40
CA ARG A 275 -25.56 -21.43 17.88
C ARG A 275 -26.30 -22.66 17.37
N THR A 276 -26.17 -22.95 16.07
CA THR A 276 -26.82 -24.10 15.44
C THR A 276 -25.91 -25.32 15.34
N LYS A 277 -24.60 -25.14 15.58
CA LYS A 277 -23.54 -26.13 15.36
C LYS A 277 -23.46 -26.65 13.91
N GLN A 278 -24.00 -25.90 12.96
CA GLN A 278 -24.02 -26.28 11.54
C GLN A 278 -22.91 -25.57 10.77
N THR A 279 -22.27 -26.33 9.89
CA THR A 279 -21.51 -25.78 8.77
C THR A 279 -22.39 -25.85 7.52
N VAL A 280 -22.52 -24.75 6.80
CA VAL A 280 -23.21 -24.70 5.50
C VAL A 280 -22.20 -24.26 4.46
N THR A 281 -22.19 -24.95 3.32
CA THR A 281 -21.25 -24.72 2.22
C THR A 281 -22.02 -24.69 0.91
N TYR A 282 -21.63 -23.81 0.00
CA TYR A 282 -22.09 -23.80 -1.39
C TYR A 282 -20.92 -23.41 -2.30
N THR A 283 -20.70 -24.19 -3.35
CA THR A 283 -19.53 -24.04 -4.22
C THR A 283 -19.88 -24.30 -5.67
N LYS A 284 -19.40 -23.41 -6.55
CA LYS A 284 -19.27 -23.61 -7.99
C LYS A 284 -17.78 -23.72 -8.31
N ASP A 285 -17.27 -24.94 -8.20
CA ASP A 285 -15.89 -25.30 -8.55
C ASP A 285 -15.93 -26.34 -9.68
N THR A 286 -16.03 -25.84 -10.92
CA THR A 286 -16.40 -26.64 -12.09
C THR A 286 -15.39 -27.73 -12.47
N ASP A 287 -14.14 -27.62 -12.05
CA ASP A 287 -13.08 -28.59 -12.32
C ASP A 287 -12.57 -29.32 -11.06
N GLY A 288 -13.18 -29.04 -9.89
CA GLY A 288 -12.81 -29.65 -8.61
C GLY A 288 -11.40 -29.30 -8.12
N SER A 289 -10.73 -28.32 -8.71
CA SER A 289 -9.33 -27.99 -8.41
C SER A 289 -9.14 -27.08 -7.19
N GLY A 290 -10.23 -26.61 -6.60
CA GLY A 290 -10.24 -25.73 -5.44
C GLY A 290 -9.87 -24.28 -5.76
N TYR A 291 -9.46 -23.57 -4.71
CA TYR A 291 -9.16 -22.13 -4.75
C TYR A 291 -7.76 -21.86 -4.22
N TYR A 292 -7.11 -20.78 -4.67
CA TYR A 292 -5.84 -20.36 -4.10
C TYR A 292 -6.07 -19.49 -2.88
N VAL A 293 -5.30 -19.72 -1.82
CA VAL A 293 -5.40 -18.96 -0.56
C VAL A 293 -5.04 -17.48 -0.72
N ALA A 294 -4.12 -17.13 -1.62
CA ALA A 294 -3.48 -15.82 -1.65
C ALA A 294 -3.05 -15.40 -0.24
N SER A 295 -3.43 -14.22 0.26
CA SER A 295 -3.04 -13.74 1.59
C SER A 295 -3.88 -14.28 2.76
N THR A 296 -4.92 -15.10 2.55
CA THR A 296 -5.67 -15.68 3.68
C THR A 296 -4.83 -16.68 4.48
N VAL A 297 -3.84 -17.32 3.83
CA VAL A 297 -2.91 -18.27 4.48
C VAL A 297 -2.10 -17.65 5.60
N LYS A 298 -1.98 -16.33 5.64
CA LYS A 298 -1.33 -15.62 6.75
C LYS A 298 -2.02 -15.90 8.10
N ALA A 299 -3.33 -16.18 8.10
CA ALA A 299 -4.03 -16.67 9.28
C ALA A 299 -3.55 -18.08 9.69
N SER A 300 -3.31 -18.98 8.72
CA SER A 300 -2.71 -20.30 8.97
C SER A 300 -1.27 -20.17 9.51
N ILE A 301 -0.44 -19.30 8.92
CA ILE A 301 0.94 -19.06 9.36
C ILE A 301 0.97 -18.66 10.83
N LEU A 302 0.17 -17.65 11.21
CA LEU A 302 0.15 -17.20 12.59
C LEU A 302 -0.45 -18.26 13.55
N THR A 303 -1.49 -18.97 13.11
CA THR A 303 -2.09 -20.05 13.91
C THR A 303 -1.06 -21.14 14.20
N GLU A 304 -0.28 -21.57 13.21
CA GLU A 304 0.72 -22.62 13.39
C GLU A 304 1.90 -22.15 14.25
N LEU A 305 2.39 -20.92 14.06
CA LEU A 305 3.44 -20.35 14.92
C LEU A 305 3.02 -20.30 16.39
N LEU A 306 1.80 -19.85 16.66
CA LEU A 306 1.26 -19.79 18.01
C LEU A 306 1.04 -21.18 18.60
N HIS A 307 0.63 -22.16 17.78
CA HIS A 307 0.53 -23.55 18.20
C HIS A 307 1.89 -24.11 18.61
N GLN A 308 2.91 -23.98 17.76
CA GLN A 308 4.27 -24.45 18.06
C GLN A 308 4.86 -23.77 19.30
N ARG A 309 4.58 -22.47 19.48
CA ARG A 309 4.94 -21.75 20.72
C ARG A 309 4.22 -22.33 21.94
N ASP A 310 2.92 -22.58 21.85
CA ASP A 310 2.12 -23.12 22.95
C ASP A 310 2.55 -24.53 23.35
N GLN A 311 3.11 -25.30 22.42
CA GLN A 311 3.75 -26.60 22.69
C GLN A 311 5.18 -26.48 23.25
N GLY A 312 5.76 -25.28 23.30
CA GLY A 312 7.15 -25.08 23.70
C GLY A 312 8.19 -25.45 22.63
N ASN A 313 7.76 -25.77 21.41
CA ASN A 313 8.64 -26.16 20.31
C ASN A 313 9.35 -24.96 19.67
N LEU A 314 8.77 -23.77 19.76
CA LEU A 314 9.34 -22.52 19.24
C LEU A 314 9.17 -21.37 20.24
N THR A 315 10.03 -20.36 20.12
CA THR A 315 9.83 -19.08 20.79
C THR A 315 9.08 -18.14 19.83
N PHE A 316 8.18 -17.32 20.36
CA PHE A 316 7.52 -16.25 19.59
C PHE A 316 8.04 -14.90 20.07
N THR A 317 9.18 -14.52 19.52
CA THR A 317 9.98 -13.37 19.92
C THR A 317 9.25 -12.04 19.66
N PRO A 318 9.68 -10.93 20.30
CA PRO A 318 9.14 -9.61 19.98
C PRO A 318 9.30 -9.20 18.50
N GLY A 319 10.36 -9.67 17.84
CA GLY A 319 10.57 -9.47 16.40
C GLY A 319 9.50 -10.19 15.57
N GLU A 320 9.22 -11.45 15.87
CA GLU A 320 8.18 -12.23 15.20
C GLU A 320 6.77 -11.70 15.48
N GLN A 321 6.53 -11.15 16.68
CA GLN A 321 5.29 -10.44 17.00
C GLN A 321 5.10 -9.23 16.08
N THR A 322 6.14 -8.43 15.89
CA THR A 322 6.12 -7.27 14.97
C THR A 322 5.85 -7.71 13.53
N LEU A 323 6.48 -8.80 13.08
CA LEU A 323 6.21 -9.38 11.76
C LEU A 323 4.76 -9.88 11.66
N ALA A 324 4.24 -10.53 12.71
CA ALA A 324 2.87 -11.04 12.72
C ALA A 324 1.84 -9.91 12.64
N GLU A 325 2.09 -8.79 13.33
CA GLU A 325 1.28 -7.58 13.21
C GLU A 325 1.26 -7.05 11.78
N SER A 326 2.43 -6.86 11.15
CA SER A 326 2.51 -6.38 9.76
C SER A 326 1.83 -7.35 8.79
N MET A 327 2.11 -8.66 8.95
CA MET A 327 1.55 -9.73 8.15
C MET A 327 0.01 -9.76 8.23
N ILE A 328 -0.58 -9.73 9.42
CA ILE A 328 -2.04 -9.83 9.55
C ILE A 328 -2.72 -8.50 9.20
N ARG A 329 -2.26 -7.38 9.79
CA ARG A 329 -2.97 -6.09 9.69
C ARG A 329 -2.82 -5.40 8.34
N ASN A 330 -1.64 -5.51 7.73
CA ASN A 330 -1.31 -4.83 6.48
C ASN A 330 -1.09 -5.81 5.32
N SER A 331 -1.22 -7.12 5.58
CA SER A 331 -1.00 -8.16 4.57
C SER A 331 0.43 -8.19 4.00
N ASP A 332 1.42 -7.79 4.79
CA ASP A 332 2.84 -7.76 4.41
C ASP A 332 3.35 -9.17 4.01
N ASN A 333 3.89 -9.26 2.79
CA ASN A 333 4.34 -10.52 2.18
C ASN A 333 5.75 -10.93 2.63
N ASP A 334 6.61 -9.97 2.93
CA ASP A 334 7.98 -10.23 3.39
C ASP A 334 7.92 -10.72 4.83
N ALA A 335 7.06 -10.12 5.65
CA ALA A 335 6.77 -10.60 6.99
C ALA A 335 6.19 -12.03 6.98
N ALA A 336 5.26 -12.34 6.06
CA ALA A 336 4.74 -13.70 5.90
C ALA A 336 5.83 -14.71 5.50
N THR A 337 6.67 -14.33 4.54
CA THR A 337 7.76 -15.18 4.06
C THR A 337 8.80 -15.40 5.17
N GLY A 338 9.17 -14.35 5.91
CA GLY A 338 10.09 -14.45 7.04
C GLY A 338 9.54 -15.34 8.16
N LEU A 339 8.28 -15.16 8.55
CA LEU A 339 7.63 -15.97 9.58
C LEU A 339 7.47 -17.44 9.17
N LEU A 340 7.13 -17.70 7.90
CA LEU A 340 6.93 -19.06 7.42
C LEU A 340 8.26 -19.79 7.15
N SER A 341 9.20 -19.15 6.45
CA SER A 341 10.49 -19.78 6.12
C SER A 341 11.45 -19.81 7.30
N ASN A 342 11.55 -18.74 8.08
CA ASN A 342 12.52 -18.66 9.18
C ASN A 342 11.90 -19.10 10.50
N GLY A 343 10.66 -18.70 10.78
CA GLY A 343 9.97 -19.08 12.01
C GLY A 343 9.51 -20.54 12.01
N LEU A 344 8.77 -20.95 10.98
CA LEU A 344 8.30 -22.34 10.83
C LEU A 344 9.26 -23.25 10.03
N GLY A 345 10.34 -22.70 9.48
CA GLY A 345 11.40 -23.44 8.79
C GLY A 345 11.13 -23.78 7.31
N SER A 346 9.87 -23.81 6.86
CA SER A 346 9.54 -24.07 5.44
C SER A 346 8.09 -23.73 5.10
N TYR A 347 7.78 -23.62 3.80
CA TYR A 347 6.39 -23.49 3.34
C TYR A 347 5.56 -24.75 3.63
N GLY A 348 6.21 -25.92 3.59
CA GLY A 348 5.58 -27.21 3.88
C GLY A 348 5.14 -27.37 5.33
N ALA A 349 5.68 -26.57 6.26
CA ALA A 349 5.33 -26.63 7.69
C ALA A 349 3.83 -26.44 7.95
N LEU A 350 3.11 -25.73 7.07
CA LEU A 350 1.65 -25.57 7.18
C LEU A 350 0.86 -26.88 7.00
N ASN A 351 1.45 -27.92 6.41
CA ASN A 351 0.79 -29.21 6.31
C ASN A 351 0.53 -29.84 7.70
N ASN A 352 1.36 -29.54 8.71
CA ASN A 352 1.09 -29.98 10.09
C ASN A 352 -0.24 -29.41 10.60
N LEU A 353 -0.44 -28.11 10.41
CA LEU A 353 -1.70 -27.44 10.73
C LEU A 353 -2.86 -28.06 9.94
N TYR A 354 -2.72 -28.23 8.62
CA TYR A 354 -3.81 -28.74 7.80
C TYR A 354 -4.21 -30.17 8.18
N GLN A 355 -3.24 -31.03 8.51
CA GLN A 355 -3.51 -32.38 9.01
C GLN A 355 -4.21 -32.35 10.38
N ASN A 356 -3.67 -31.59 11.35
CA ASN A 356 -4.22 -31.49 12.70
C ASN A 356 -5.65 -30.94 12.71
N LEU A 357 -5.94 -29.97 11.83
CA LEU A 357 -7.27 -29.37 11.71
C LEU A 357 -8.20 -30.14 10.76
N LYS A 358 -7.76 -31.27 10.19
CA LYS A 358 -8.51 -32.08 9.22
C LYS A 358 -8.97 -31.26 8.00
N MET A 359 -8.10 -30.37 7.52
CA MET A 359 -8.27 -29.58 6.30
C MET A 359 -7.82 -30.40 5.08
N THR A 360 -8.53 -31.49 4.80
CA THR A 360 -8.11 -32.52 3.84
C THR A 360 -8.11 -32.09 2.38
N HIS A 361 -8.63 -30.91 2.05
CA HIS A 361 -8.62 -30.31 0.72
C HIS A 361 -7.71 -29.08 0.66
N THR A 362 -6.79 -28.97 1.63
CA THR A 362 -5.82 -27.89 1.70
C THR A 362 -4.42 -28.47 1.77
N THR A 363 -3.60 -28.14 0.76
CA THR A 363 -2.24 -28.67 0.63
C THR A 363 -1.28 -27.52 0.42
N ALA A 364 -0.30 -27.38 1.32
CA ALA A 364 0.70 -26.34 1.24
C ALA A 364 1.45 -26.42 -0.09
N ASN A 365 1.57 -25.30 -0.78
CA ASN A 365 2.43 -25.20 -1.94
C ASN A 365 3.87 -24.93 -1.47
N LEU A 366 4.77 -25.86 -1.81
CA LEU A 366 6.14 -25.88 -1.31
C LEU A 366 7.03 -24.78 -1.91
N SER A 367 6.61 -24.15 -3.01
CA SER A 367 7.39 -23.12 -3.72
C SER A 367 6.78 -21.73 -3.63
N SER A 368 5.48 -21.62 -3.34
CA SER A 368 4.79 -20.34 -3.17
C SER A 368 3.62 -20.48 -2.22
N TRP A 369 3.76 -20.01 -0.97
CA TRP A 369 2.72 -20.09 0.05
C TRP A 369 1.36 -19.53 -0.42
N SER A 370 1.38 -18.49 -1.26
CA SER A 370 0.19 -17.83 -1.80
C SER A 370 -0.61 -18.70 -2.77
N MET A 371 0.06 -19.67 -3.40
CA MET A 371 -0.49 -20.63 -4.36
C MET A 371 -0.93 -21.94 -3.68
N THR A 372 -0.98 -21.99 -2.36
CA THR A 372 -1.60 -23.11 -1.61
C THR A 372 -3.05 -23.23 -2.03
N LYS A 373 -3.46 -24.45 -2.40
CA LYS A 373 -4.85 -24.74 -2.76
C LYS A 373 -5.66 -25.05 -1.51
N THR A 374 -6.93 -24.66 -1.49
CA THR A 374 -7.85 -24.83 -0.36
C THR A 374 -9.31 -24.89 -0.80
N THR A 375 -10.21 -25.07 0.17
CA THR A 375 -11.67 -24.91 0.02
C THR A 375 -12.21 -23.99 1.12
N PRO A 376 -13.36 -23.29 0.90
CA PRO A 376 -14.01 -22.52 1.95
C PRO A 376 -14.33 -23.33 3.21
N ALA A 377 -14.71 -24.61 3.05
CA ALA A 377 -15.02 -25.50 4.16
C ALA A 377 -13.80 -25.76 5.06
N ASP A 378 -12.62 -25.95 4.47
CA ASP A 378 -11.37 -26.08 5.23
C ASP A 378 -11.00 -24.78 5.94
N GLN A 379 -11.18 -23.63 5.29
CA GLN A 379 -10.89 -22.34 5.90
C GLN A 379 -11.84 -22.04 7.07
N VAL A 380 -13.09 -22.52 7.01
CA VAL A 380 -13.98 -22.51 8.18
C VAL A 380 -13.46 -23.40 9.32
N ARG A 381 -12.77 -24.51 9.06
CA ARG A 381 -12.13 -25.31 10.13
C ARG A 381 -11.03 -24.51 10.84
N LEU A 382 -10.17 -23.81 10.07
CA LEU A 382 -9.18 -22.88 10.62
C LEU A 382 -9.85 -21.80 11.50
N LEU A 383 -10.88 -21.13 10.99
CA LEU A 383 -11.58 -20.08 11.74
C LEU A 383 -12.24 -20.62 13.00
N ARG A 384 -12.81 -21.83 12.98
CA ARG A 384 -13.38 -22.46 14.18
C ARG A 384 -12.33 -22.68 15.26
N THR A 385 -11.11 -23.07 14.87
CA THR A 385 -9.98 -23.18 15.81
C THR A 385 -9.62 -21.83 16.43
N ILE A 386 -9.67 -20.75 15.66
CA ILE A 386 -9.33 -19.40 16.11
C ILE A 386 -10.41 -18.82 17.04
N TYR A 387 -11.69 -18.93 16.67
CA TYR A 387 -12.78 -18.16 17.30
C TYR A 387 -13.62 -18.95 18.31
N TYR A 388 -13.60 -20.29 18.29
CA TYR A 388 -14.44 -21.13 19.14
C TYR A 388 -13.61 -22.10 20.01
N PRO A 389 -14.25 -22.82 20.97
CA PRO A 389 -13.55 -23.82 21.77
C PRO A 389 -12.80 -24.84 20.89
N SER A 390 -11.52 -25.03 21.21
CA SER A 390 -10.57 -25.90 20.50
C SER A 390 -9.31 -25.99 21.37
N ASP A 391 -8.70 -27.15 21.43
CA ASP A 391 -7.49 -27.43 22.21
C ASP A 391 -6.19 -27.15 21.44
N TYR A 392 -6.29 -26.68 20.18
CA TYR A 392 -5.13 -26.41 19.34
C TYR A 392 -4.34 -25.16 19.76
N LEU A 393 -5.04 -24.14 20.27
CA LEU A 393 -4.45 -22.88 20.72
C LEU A 393 -4.86 -22.59 22.15
N THR A 394 -3.93 -22.06 22.95
CA THR A 394 -4.27 -21.51 24.26
C THR A 394 -5.19 -20.30 24.13
N LYS A 395 -5.92 -19.95 25.21
CA LYS A 395 -6.77 -18.74 25.25
C LYS A 395 -5.99 -17.46 24.90
N ARG A 396 -4.73 -17.36 25.36
CA ARG A 396 -3.84 -16.23 25.09
C ARG A 396 -3.50 -16.14 23.60
N SER A 397 -3.16 -17.25 22.97
CA SER A 397 -2.88 -17.32 21.53
C SER A 397 -4.11 -16.96 20.70
N LYS A 398 -5.29 -17.49 21.05
CA LYS A 398 -6.54 -17.11 20.38
C LYS A 398 -6.79 -15.62 20.46
N HIS A 399 -6.70 -15.04 21.66
CA HIS A 399 -6.90 -13.60 21.83
C HIS A 399 -5.91 -12.77 20.99
N TYR A 400 -4.65 -13.20 20.91
CA TYR A 400 -3.64 -12.52 20.09
C TYR A 400 -4.02 -12.49 18.61
N ILE A 401 -4.29 -13.64 17.98
CA ILE A 401 -4.65 -13.67 16.56
C ILE A 401 -5.98 -12.98 16.28
N GLN A 402 -6.98 -13.14 17.16
CA GLN A 402 -8.27 -12.46 17.05
C GLN A 402 -8.12 -10.93 17.09
N ASN A 403 -7.28 -10.42 18.00
CA ASN A 403 -6.98 -8.99 18.07
C ASN A 403 -6.36 -8.47 16.77
N LEU A 404 -5.38 -9.20 16.20
CA LEU A 404 -4.77 -8.79 14.94
C LEU A 404 -5.76 -8.80 13.77
N MET A 405 -6.59 -9.84 13.65
CA MET A 405 -7.64 -9.93 12.63
C MET A 405 -8.75 -8.88 12.85
N GLY A 406 -8.97 -8.42 14.08
CA GLY A 406 -9.91 -7.34 14.42
C GLY A 406 -9.36 -5.92 14.28
N THR A 407 -8.06 -5.77 14.00
CA THR A 407 -7.39 -4.46 13.91
C THR A 407 -6.62 -4.31 12.59
N VAL A 408 -7.14 -4.93 11.53
CA VAL A 408 -6.60 -4.77 10.18
C VAL A 408 -6.70 -3.32 9.70
N SER A 409 -5.83 -2.91 8.79
CA SER A 409 -5.85 -1.54 8.26
C SER A 409 -7.13 -1.26 7.47
N HIS A 410 -7.44 0.03 7.26
CA HIS A 410 -8.65 0.42 6.53
C HIS A 410 -8.70 -0.19 5.12
N GLU A 411 -7.58 -0.21 4.41
CA GLU A 411 -7.46 -0.83 3.08
C GLU A 411 -7.70 -2.35 3.08
N GLN A 412 -7.55 -3.00 4.24
CA GLN A 412 -7.85 -4.42 4.41
C GLN A 412 -9.29 -4.68 4.84
N SER A 413 -10.09 -3.66 5.15
CA SER A 413 -11.41 -3.81 5.80
C SER A 413 -12.58 -3.94 4.81
N TRP A 414 -12.47 -4.83 3.82
CA TRP A 414 -13.53 -5.14 2.84
C TRP A 414 -13.93 -6.62 2.88
N GLY A 415 -14.98 -7.00 2.16
CA GLY A 415 -15.40 -8.40 2.04
C GLY A 415 -16.31 -8.86 3.17
N VAL A 416 -15.82 -9.74 4.05
CA VAL A 416 -16.58 -10.26 5.21
C VAL A 416 -17.08 -9.16 6.16
N SER A 417 -16.42 -7.98 6.18
CA SER A 417 -16.87 -6.81 6.93
C SER A 417 -18.16 -6.18 6.37
N LYS A 418 -18.56 -6.50 5.13
CA LYS A 418 -19.71 -5.85 4.49
C LYS A 418 -20.98 -6.07 5.29
N SER A 419 -21.62 -4.96 5.66
CA SER A 419 -22.84 -4.93 6.48
C SER A 419 -22.71 -5.53 7.88
N ALA A 420 -21.51 -5.94 8.31
CA ALA A 420 -21.29 -6.54 9.62
C ALA A 420 -21.16 -5.46 10.71
N PRO A 421 -21.83 -5.61 11.87
CA PRO A 421 -21.70 -4.66 12.98
C PRO A 421 -20.33 -4.72 13.66
N ASN A 422 -19.79 -5.92 13.86
CA ASN A 422 -18.41 -6.15 14.29
C ASN A 422 -17.81 -7.30 13.49
N TYR A 423 -16.51 -7.21 13.19
CA TYR A 423 -15.82 -8.20 12.37
C TYR A 423 -14.35 -8.35 12.76
N GLN A 424 -13.79 -9.53 12.47
CA GLN A 424 -12.38 -9.85 12.56
C GLN A 424 -12.03 -10.69 11.34
N LEU A 425 -11.16 -10.21 10.45
CA LEU A 425 -11.02 -10.79 9.11
C LEU A 425 -9.57 -10.88 8.62
N LYS A 426 -9.38 -11.66 7.57
CA LYS A 426 -8.18 -11.63 6.73
C LYS A 426 -8.61 -11.80 5.27
N ASN A 427 -8.16 -10.86 4.44
CA ASN A 427 -8.39 -10.91 3.00
C ASN A 427 -7.18 -11.47 2.25
N GLY A 428 -7.42 -11.94 1.02
CA GLY A 428 -6.37 -12.35 0.11
C GLY A 428 -6.76 -12.15 -1.34
N TRP A 429 -5.88 -11.55 -2.13
CA TRP A 429 -6.09 -11.36 -3.54
C TRP A 429 -4.79 -11.52 -4.31
N MET A 430 -4.90 -11.95 -5.56
CA MET A 430 -3.76 -12.14 -6.46
C MET A 430 -4.24 -12.06 -7.90
N ASP A 431 -3.45 -11.40 -8.75
CA ASP A 431 -3.67 -11.37 -10.19
C ASP A 431 -2.92 -12.55 -10.82
N LEU A 432 -3.67 -13.50 -11.37
CA LEU A 432 -3.17 -14.65 -12.13
C LEU A 432 -3.61 -14.57 -13.60
N SER A 433 -3.93 -13.38 -14.10
CA SER A 433 -4.42 -13.18 -15.47
C SER A 433 -3.39 -13.60 -16.53
N ASP A 434 -2.09 -13.41 -16.26
CA ASP A 434 -1.00 -13.86 -17.13
C ASP A 434 -0.98 -15.39 -17.34
N ASN A 435 -1.62 -16.14 -16.44
CA ASN A 435 -1.74 -17.59 -16.49
C ASN A 435 -3.14 -18.04 -16.95
N GLY A 436 -3.98 -17.12 -17.42
CA GLY A 436 -5.37 -17.40 -17.81
C GLY A 436 -6.31 -17.72 -16.65
N LEU A 437 -5.89 -17.45 -15.40
CA LEU A 437 -6.64 -17.76 -14.18
C LEU A 437 -7.33 -16.53 -13.56
N GLY A 438 -7.23 -15.37 -14.20
CA GLY A 438 -7.85 -14.12 -13.75
C GLY A 438 -7.45 -13.71 -12.33
N TRP A 439 -8.30 -12.96 -11.66
CA TRP A 439 -8.12 -12.58 -10.27
C TRP A 439 -8.62 -13.69 -9.33
N GLN A 440 -7.84 -13.94 -8.29
CA GLN A 440 -8.29 -14.65 -7.09
C GLN A 440 -8.62 -13.58 -6.04
N VAL A 441 -9.83 -13.57 -5.49
CA VAL A 441 -10.24 -12.62 -4.43
C VAL A 441 -10.99 -13.33 -3.31
N ASN A 442 -10.48 -13.21 -2.09
CA ASN A 442 -10.89 -14.01 -0.95
C ASN A 442 -11.06 -13.15 0.31
N SER A 443 -12.01 -13.54 1.15
CA SER A 443 -12.19 -12.97 2.47
C SER A 443 -12.64 -14.05 3.46
N ILE A 444 -11.94 -14.15 4.58
CA ILE A 444 -12.24 -15.08 5.67
C ILE A 444 -12.36 -14.31 6.98
N GLY A 445 -13.23 -14.72 7.90
CA GLY A 445 -13.33 -14.03 9.18
C GLY A 445 -14.46 -14.49 10.09
N HIS A 446 -14.57 -13.76 11.20
CA HIS A 446 -15.61 -13.85 12.21
C HIS A 446 -16.46 -12.58 12.18
N VAL A 447 -17.78 -12.75 12.24
CA VAL A 447 -18.77 -11.67 12.29
C VAL A 447 -19.63 -11.89 13.51
N TYR A 448 -19.81 -10.85 14.31
CA TYR A 448 -20.58 -10.91 15.56
C TYR A 448 -21.25 -9.57 15.83
N ASP A 449 -22.23 -9.58 16.73
CA ASP A 449 -22.81 -8.37 17.30
C ASP A 449 -22.51 -8.39 18.80
N GLN A 450 -21.67 -7.47 19.27
CA GLN A 450 -21.19 -7.44 20.66
C GLN A 450 -22.33 -7.42 21.70
N HIS A 451 -23.54 -7.00 21.33
CA HIS A 451 -24.68 -6.88 22.23
C HIS A 451 -25.75 -7.96 22.01
N ARG A 452 -26.02 -8.33 20.77
CA ARG A 452 -27.13 -9.24 20.42
C ARG A 452 -26.69 -10.67 20.10
N ASP A 453 -25.49 -10.84 19.57
CA ASP A 453 -24.93 -12.14 19.21
C ASP A 453 -23.39 -12.15 19.35
N PRO A 454 -22.86 -12.14 20.58
CA PRO A 454 -21.42 -11.99 20.82
C PRO A 454 -20.62 -13.22 20.38
N GLN A 455 -21.27 -14.38 20.21
CA GLN A 455 -20.61 -15.56 19.64
C GLN A 455 -20.52 -15.48 18.11
N GLY A 456 -21.50 -14.85 17.45
CA GLY A 456 -21.48 -14.63 16.01
C GLY A 456 -21.38 -15.90 15.17
N TYR A 457 -20.79 -15.78 13.98
CA TYR A 457 -20.50 -16.88 13.06
C TYR A 457 -19.14 -16.65 12.36
N VAL A 458 -18.53 -17.72 11.86
CA VAL A 458 -17.33 -17.63 11.00
C VAL A 458 -17.71 -17.93 9.55
N ILE A 459 -17.08 -17.24 8.60
CA ILE A 459 -17.37 -17.31 7.18
C ILE A 459 -16.07 -17.28 6.37
N ALA A 460 -16.04 -18.03 5.27
CA ALA A 460 -14.99 -18.01 4.27
C ALA A 460 -15.58 -17.91 2.88
N VAL A 461 -15.14 -16.94 2.09
CA VAL A 461 -15.56 -16.70 0.71
C VAL A 461 -14.34 -16.66 -0.20
N TYR A 462 -14.39 -17.42 -1.27
CA TYR A 462 -13.32 -17.55 -2.26
C TYR A 462 -13.88 -17.36 -3.67
N THR A 463 -13.23 -16.54 -4.46
CA THR A 463 -13.51 -16.32 -5.89
C THR A 463 -12.23 -16.51 -6.69
N ASN A 464 -12.32 -17.13 -7.87
CA ASN A 464 -11.18 -17.38 -8.74
C ASN A 464 -11.62 -17.21 -10.19
N GLN A 465 -10.78 -16.59 -11.01
CA GLN A 465 -11.04 -16.19 -12.40
C GLN A 465 -11.90 -14.93 -12.57
N ASP A 466 -11.95 -14.05 -11.57
CA ASP A 466 -12.58 -12.74 -11.71
C ASP A 466 -11.83 -11.89 -12.76
N ALA A 467 -12.55 -11.16 -13.60
CA ALA A 467 -11.90 -10.35 -14.64
C ALA A 467 -11.13 -9.16 -14.04
N THR A 468 -11.56 -8.65 -12.87
CA THR A 468 -10.88 -7.58 -12.14
C THR A 468 -10.94 -7.85 -10.63
N MET A 469 -10.00 -7.27 -9.88
CA MET A 469 -10.04 -7.27 -8.42
C MET A 469 -11.36 -6.71 -7.88
N SER A 470 -11.84 -5.59 -8.44
CA SER A 470 -13.06 -4.92 -7.97
C SER A 470 -14.28 -5.83 -8.07
N GLN A 471 -14.43 -6.53 -9.19
CA GLN A 471 -15.55 -7.47 -9.38
C GLN A 471 -15.50 -8.64 -8.39
N GLY A 472 -14.31 -9.17 -8.12
CA GLY A 472 -14.15 -10.20 -7.08
C GLY A 472 -14.50 -9.67 -5.69
N VAL A 473 -14.12 -8.44 -5.36
CA VAL A 473 -14.51 -7.78 -4.10
C VAL A 473 -16.04 -7.63 -4.03
N ASP A 474 -16.68 -7.11 -5.08
CA ASP A 474 -18.13 -6.92 -5.13
C ASP A 474 -18.89 -8.24 -4.96
N LEU A 475 -18.38 -9.33 -5.55
CA LEU A 475 -18.96 -10.67 -5.43
C LEU A 475 -18.80 -11.24 -4.01
N VAL A 476 -17.61 -11.10 -3.42
CA VAL A 476 -17.35 -11.49 -2.02
C VAL A 476 -18.28 -10.70 -1.07
N GLU A 477 -18.39 -9.39 -1.27
CA GLU A 477 -19.24 -8.51 -0.45
C GLU A 477 -20.73 -8.81 -0.61
N SER A 478 -21.18 -9.15 -1.82
CA SER A 478 -22.57 -9.55 -2.08
C SER A 478 -22.93 -10.81 -1.31
N LEU A 479 -22.04 -11.81 -1.28
CA LEU A 479 -22.22 -13.04 -0.50
C LEU A 479 -22.16 -12.80 1.00
N ALA A 480 -21.24 -11.94 1.46
CA ALA A 480 -21.13 -11.56 2.87
C ALA A 480 -22.40 -10.83 3.35
N ALA A 481 -22.91 -9.88 2.57
CA ALA A 481 -24.09 -9.09 2.91
C ALA A 481 -25.36 -9.95 3.07
N VAL A 482 -25.66 -10.84 2.11
CA VAL A 482 -26.84 -11.72 2.21
C VAL A 482 -26.68 -12.73 3.35
N THR A 483 -25.45 -13.18 3.62
CA THR A 483 -25.18 -14.05 4.77
C THR A 483 -25.46 -13.31 6.07
N HIS A 484 -24.93 -12.10 6.23
CA HIS A 484 -25.15 -11.30 7.42
C HIS A 484 -26.64 -11.03 7.67
N GLN A 485 -27.39 -10.67 6.62
CA GLN A 485 -28.82 -10.43 6.72
C GLN A 485 -29.60 -11.63 7.28
N ILE A 486 -29.22 -12.86 6.88
CA ILE A 486 -29.87 -14.10 7.33
C ILE A 486 -29.39 -14.54 8.72
N MET A 487 -28.15 -14.20 9.06
CA MET A 487 -27.54 -14.55 10.35
C MET A 487 -27.79 -13.52 11.45
N ALA A 488 -28.27 -12.32 11.10
CA ALA A 488 -28.58 -11.27 12.06
C ALA A 488 -29.61 -11.76 13.10
N PRO A 489 -29.36 -11.49 14.41
CA PRO A 489 -30.18 -11.99 15.51
C PRO A 489 -31.57 -11.39 15.62
#